data_AF-A0A1A2PPC6-F1
#
_entry.id   AF-A0A1A2PPC6-F1
#
_cell.length_a   1.000
_cell.length_b   1.000
_cell.length_c   1.000
_cell.angle_alpha   90.00
_cell.angle_beta   90.00
_cell.angle_gamma   90.00
#
_symmetry.space_group_name_H-M   'P 1'
#
loop_
_entity.id
_entity.type
_entity.pdbx_description
1 polymer ?
#
loop_
_entity_poly.entity_id
_entity_poly.type
_entity_poly.pdbx_seq_one_letter_code
_entity_poly.pdbx_strand_id
1 'polypeptide(L)'
;MRRAQTTCAGLVAIAIVTAGCSNDSSPTTSSSSQSRTSSSQPPAASPSPTTPASSSAQAQSFDQSTCLDISFAKDNLMVANNPEKARKYADTLEKYGPPETVKAAIEHFVTTGGAQPNDADLNSNRDLITNWIKQACHDVNP
;
A
#
# COMPACT_ATOMS: atom_id res chain seq x y z
N MET A 1 -35.13 1.84 37.13
CA MET A 1 -34.60 3.13 37.64
C MET A 1 -33.14 2.89 38.03
N ARG A 2 -32.15 3.75 37.75
CA ARG A 2 -32.11 5.07 37.10
C ARG A 2 -31.10 5.06 35.94
N ARG A 3 -31.13 6.05 35.04
CA ARG A 3 -30.04 6.32 34.08
C ARG A 3 -28.91 7.10 34.78
N ALA A 4 -27.68 6.90 34.34
CA ALA A 4 -26.61 7.89 34.48
C ALA A 4 -26.14 8.25 33.07
N GLN A 5 -26.21 9.54 32.73
CA GLN A 5 -25.66 10.11 31.50
C GLN A 5 -24.49 11.00 31.91
N THR A 6 -23.36 10.90 31.21
CA THR A 6 -22.25 11.86 31.33
C THR A 6 -21.86 12.30 29.92
N THR A 7 -21.74 13.62 29.75
CA THR A 7 -21.74 14.28 28.44
C THR A 7 -20.37 14.22 27.74
N CYS A 8 -20.39 14.22 26.41
CA CYS A 8 -19.20 14.32 25.57
C CYS A 8 -18.45 15.66 25.76
N ALA A 9 -17.14 15.65 25.57
CA ALA A 9 -16.35 16.81 25.19
C ALA A 9 -15.38 16.37 24.09
N GLY A 10 -15.42 17.03 22.93
CA GLY A 10 -14.58 16.70 21.79
C GLY A 10 -13.96 17.96 21.20
N LEU A 11 -12.70 17.86 20.76
CA LEU A 11 -12.02 18.87 19.97
C LEU A 11 -11.33 18.17 18.81
N VAL A 12 -11.78 18.46 17.59
CA VAL A 12 -11.19 17.97 16.34
C VAL A 12 -10.53 19.16 15.66
N ALA A 13 -9.22 19.09 15.48
CA ALA A 13 -8.46 20.09 14.74
C ALA A 13 -8.23 19.60 13.30
N ILE A 14 -8.86 20.24 12.33
CA ILE A 14 -8.69 19.93 10.90
C ILE A 14 -7.76 20.99 10.29
N ALA A 15 -6.57 20.57 9.86
CA ALA A 15 -5.73 21.34 8.96
C ALA A 15 -6.01 20.89 7.52
N ILE A 16 -6.40 21.84 6.66
CA ILE A 16 -6.61 21.65 5.21
C ILE A 16 -5.54 22.51 4.50
N VAL A 17 -5.45 22.40 3.16
CA VAL A 17 -4.64 23.22 2.22
C VAL A 17 -3.19 22.70 2.09
N THR A 18 -2.62 22.44 0.90
CA THR A 18 -3.05 22.74 -0.49
C THR A 18 -2.86 21.52 -1.42
N ALA A 19 -3.63 21.43 -2.51
CA ALA A 19 -3.27 20.59 -3.64
C ALA A 19 -2.21 21.28 -4.52
N GLY A 20 -1.24 20.50 -5.05
CA GLY A 20 -0.12 21.02 -5.86
C GLY A 20 0.02 20.29 -7.20
N CYS A 21 -0.94 20.49 -8.10
CA CYS A 21 -0.89 19.90 -9.45
C CYS A 21 -0.44 20.93 -10.49
N SER A 22 0.83 20.87 -10.91
CA SER A 22 1.33 21.40 -12.19
C SER A 22 2.75 20.92 -12.47
N ASN A 23 2.94 20.14 -13.53
CA ASN A 23 4.21 20.05 -14.26
C ASN A 23 3.90 19.78 -15.74
N ASP A 24 3.31 20.78 -16.39
CA ASP A 24 3.09 20.76 -17.84
C ASP A 24 4.43 20.74 -18.61
N SER A 25 4.41 20.33 -19.89
CA SER A 25 5.61 20.01 -20.65
C SER A 25 5.67 20.67 -22.02
N SER A 26 6.51 21.72 -22.19
CA SER A 26 7.28 21.98 -23.43
C SER A 26 8.31 23.13 -23.29
N PRO A 27 9.36 23.20 -24.15
CA PRO A 27 10.46 24.16 -24.02
C PRO A 27 10.62 25.21 -25.16
N THR A 28 11.14 26.39 -24.82
CA THR A 28 11.83 27.35 -25.71
C THR A 28 12.87 28.13 -24.86
N THR A 29 14.17 28.28 -25.17
CA THR A 29 14.81 28.87 -26.38
C THR A 29 14.52 30.38 -26.49
N SER A 30 15.46 31.35 -26.47
CA SER A 30 16.92 31.43 -26.25
C SER A 30 17.26 32.93 -25.90
N SER A 31 18.48 33.47 -25.66
CA SER A 31 19.88 33.02 -25.72
C SER A 31 20.82 34.00 -24.95
N SER A 32 22.15 33.83 -25.10
CA SER A 32 23.24 34.81 -24.81
C SER A 32 23.62 35.10 -23.34
N SER A 33 24.88 35.29 -22.88
CA SER A 33 26.28 35.02 -23.31
C SER A 33 27.21 35.30 -22.06
N GLN A 34 28.56 35.22 -21.97
CA GLN A 34 29.67 34.91 -22.89
C GLN A 34 30.96 34.41 -22.14
N SER A 35 31.39 33.15 -22.29
CA SER A 35 32.77 32.62 -21.96
C SER A 35 33.24 32.68 -20.48
N ARG A 36 34.29 32.01 -19.97
CA ARG A 36 35.43 31.17 -20.48
C ARG A 36 35.57 29.93 -19.53
N THR A 37 36.46 28.93 -19.61
CA THR A 37 37.76 28.66 -20.30
C THR A 37 37.89 27.17 -20.69
N SER A 38 38.82 26.82 -21.58
CA SER A 38 39.03 25.44 -22.11
C SER A 38 40.11 24.62 -21.38
N SER A 39 39.95 23.29 -21.33
CA SER A 39 41.00 22.25 -21.37
C SER A 39 40.38 20.85 -21.61
N SER A 40 41.17 19.85 -22.01
CA SER A 40 40.67 18.73 -22.83
C SER A 40 41.01 17.30 -22.34
N GLN A 41 40.25 16.34 -22.90
CA GLN A 41 40.55 14.90 -23.10
C GLN A 41 40.04 13.91 -22.00
N PRO A 42 39.54 12.69 -22.35
CA PRO A 42 38.60 11.92 -21.51
C PRO A 42 39.18 10.60 -20.96
N PRO A 43 38.34 9.79 -20.28
CA PRO A 43 38.12 8.40 -20.73
C PRO A 43 36.63 8.08 -21.01
N ALA A 44 36.34 6.82 -21.36
CA ALA A 44 35.13 6.41 -22.09
C ALA A 44 34.11 5.57 -21.28
N ALA A 45 33.10 5.08 -22.02
CA ALA A 45 32.06 4.10 -21.66
C ALA A 45 30.75 4.64 -21.03
N SER A 46 29.63 4.21 -21.63
CA SER A 46 28.26 4.41 -21.13
C SER A 46 27.97 3.52 -19.92
N PRO A 47 26.89 3.83 -19.18
CA PRO A 47 25.81 2.84 -19.07
C PRO A 47 24.46 3.39 -19.54
N SER A 48 23.54 2.46 -19.83
CA SER A 48 22.18 2.73 -20.32
C SER A 48 21.30 3.45 -19.28
N PRO A 49 20.25 4.16 -19.70
CA PRO A 49 19.13 4.45 -18.81
C PRO A 49 18.44 3.13 -18.44
N THR A 50 18.60 2.67 -17.20
CA THR A 50 17.81 1.55 -16.69
C THR A 50 16.39 2.05 -16.47
N THR A 51 15.51 1.79 -17.44
CA THR A 51 14.07 1.96 -17.27
C THR A 51 13.65 1.18 -16.03
N PRO A 52 12.96 1.77 -15.04
CA PRO A 52 12.33 0.98 -14.00
C PRO A 52 11.36 0.03 -14.70
N ALA A 53 11.53 -1.27 -14.50
CA ALA A 53 10.62 -2.24 -15.09
C ALA A 53 9.22 -1.95 -14.53
N SER A 54 8.29 -1.57 -15.43
CA SER A 54 6.88 -1.75 -15.14
C SER A 54 6.65 -3.25 -15.01
N SER A 55 6.73 -3.75 -13.77
CA SER A 55 6.28 -5.09 -13.43
C SER A 55 4.79 -5.16 -13.71
N SER A 56 4.44 -5.50 -14.95
CA SER A 56 3.12 -5.99 -15.32
C SER A 56 2.79 -7.09 -14.33
N ALA A 57 1.87 -6.82 -13.41
CA ALA A 57 1.62 -7.68 -12.27
C ALA A 57 1.01 -9.01 -12.73
N GLN A 58 1.89 -9.96 -13.05
CA GLN A 58 1.51 -11.34 -13.29
C GLN A 58 0.80 -11.82 -12.01
N ALA A 59 -0.41 -12.35 -12.15
CA ALA A 59 -1.16 -12.91 -11.03
C ALA A 59 -0.27 -13.97 -10.35
N GLN A 60 0.12 -13.70 -9.12
CA GLN A 60 1.22 -14.40 -8.47
C GLN A 60 0.69 -15.72 -7.90
N SER A 61 0.72 -16.77 -8.70
CA SER A 61 0.23 -18.10 -8.34
C SER A 61 1.11 -18.74 -7.26
N PHE A 62 0.53 -19.16 -6.15
CA PHE A 62 1.22 -19.86 -5.07
C PHE A 62 0.86 -21.36 -5.02
N ASP A 63 1.71 -22.14 -4.35
CA ASP A 63 1.41 -23.54 -4.04
C ASP A 63 0.33 -23.68 -2.95
N GLN A 64 -0.27 -24.87 -2.85
CA GLN A 64 -1.36 -25.16 -1.91
C GLN A 64 -1.00 -24.89 -0.44
N SER A 65 0.22 -25.21 0.00
CA SER A 65 0.68 -24.93 1.37
C SER A 65 0.78 -23.43 1.62
N THR A 66 1.43 -22.70 0.73
CA THR A 66 1.51 -21.23 0.79
C THR A 66 0.12 -20.58 0.78
N CYS A 67 -0.82 -21.11 -0.02
CA CYS A 67 -2.20 -20.63 -0.05
C CYS A 67 -2.98 -20.88 1.24
N LEU A 68 -2.70 -21.96 1.95
CA LEU A 68 -3.23 -22.19 3.29
C LEU A 68 -2.62 -21.20 4.30
N ASP A 69 -1.30 -20.99 4.29
CA ASP A 69 -0.63 -20.01 5.15
C ASP A 69 -1.19 -18.57 4.96
N ILE A 70 -1.37 -18.14 3.70
CA ILE A 70 -1.97 -16.85 3.36
C ILE A 70 -3.44 -16.78 3.84
N SER A 71 -4.20 -17.85 3.67
CA SER A 71 -5.61 -17.90 4.11
C SER A 71 -5.71 -17.84 5.63
N PHE A 72 -4.88 -18.59 6.36
CA PHE A 72 -4.80 -18.51 7.82
C PHE A 72 -4.35 -17.13 8.29
N ALA A 73 -3.37 -16.50 7.64
CA ALA A 73 -2.95 -15.14 7.98
C ALA A 73 -4.08 -14.11 7.76
N LYS A 74 -4.86 -14.23 6.69
CA LYS A 74 -6.07 -13.44 6.44
C LYS A 74 -7.10 -13.63 7.57
N ASP A 75 -7.44 -14.86 7.92
CA ASP A 75 -8.45 -15.12 8.97
C ASP A 75 -7.98 -14.66 10.35
N ASN A 76 -6.70 -14.89 10.69
CA ASN A 76 -6.11 -14.40 11.93
C ASN A 76 -6.01 -12.86 11.98
N LEU A 77 -5.81 -12.18 10.85
CA LEU A 77 -5.91 -10.72 10.76
C LEU A 77 -7.35 -10.25 11.02
N MET A 78 -8.37 -10.96 10.51
CA MET A 78 -9.77 -10.61 10.79
C MET A 78 -10.12 -10.78 12.28
N VAL A 79 -9.71 -11.89 12.91
CA VAL A 79 -10.00 -12.18 14.33
C VAL A 79 -8.96 -11.63 15.31
N ALA A 80 -8.04 -10.78 14.85
CA ALA A 80 -7.16 -10.03 15.73
C ALA A 80 -7.99 -9.13 16.67
N ASN A 81 -7.44 -8.83 17.85
CA ASN A 81 -8.08 -7.97 18.85
C ASN A 81 -7.16 -6.90 19.44
N ASN A 82 -6.03 -6.65 18.78
CA ASN A 82 -5.08 -5.56 19.05
C ASN A 82 -4.12 -5.37 17.84
N PRO A 83 -3.54 -4.18 17.65
CA PRO A 83 -2.64 -3.89 16.52
C PRO A 83 -1.37 -4.76 16.53
N GLU A 84 -0.88 -5.21 17.70
CA GLU A 84 0.36 -6.01 17.78
C GLU A 84 0.20 -7.45 17.27
N LYS A 85 -1.01 -8.02 17.35
CA LYS A 85 -1.34 -9.29 16.68
C LYS A 85 -1.61 -9.05 15.20
N ALA A 86 -2.45 -8.05 14.88
CA ALA A 86 -2.82 -7.72 13.52
C ALA A 86 -1.57 -7.46 12.65
N ARG A 87 -0.58 -6.71 13.17
CA ARG A 87 0.72 -6.49 12.52
C ARG A 87 1.43 -7.80 12.16
N LYS A 88 1.52 -8.79 13.05
CA LYS A 88 2.19 -10.08 12.76
C LYS A 88 1.54 -10.86 11.62
N TYR A 89 0.21 -10.77 11.51
CA TYR A 89 -0.54 -11.40 10.41
C TYR A 89 -0.41 -10.58 9.12
N ALA A 90 -0.38 -9.25 9.21
CA ALA A 90 -0.04 -8.37 8.10
C ALA A 90 1.38 -8.61 7.56
N ASP A 91 2.41 -8.67 8.42
CA ASP A 91 3.80 -8.98 8.05
C ASP A 91 3.90 -10.34 7.31
N THR A 92 3.06 -11.30 7.71
CA THR A 92 2.94 -12.60 7.05
C THR A 92 2.33 -12.46 5.65
N LEU A 93 1.23 -11.71 5.49
CA LEU A 93 0.60 -11.47 4.19
C LEU A 93 1.51 -10.66 3.25
N GLU A 94 2.15 -9.61 3.76
CA GLU A 94 3.02 -8.71 2.99
C GLU A 94 4.26 -9.39 2.42
N LYS A 95 4.79 -10.41 3.11
CA LYS A 95 5.89 -11.26 2.62
C LYS A 95 5.60 -11.87 1.25
N TYR A 96 4.33 -12.07 0.89
CA TYR A 96 3.91 -12.63 -0.39
C TYR A 96 3.70 -11.58 -1.49
N GLY A 97 3.98 -10.30 -1.25
CA GLY A 97 3.86 -9.24 -2.26
C GLY A 97 2.42 -8.95 -2.71
N PRO A 98 1.47 -8.67 -1.79
CA PRO A 98 0.13 -8.20 -2.16
C PRO A 98 0.21 -6.86 -2.92
N PRO A 99 -0.68 -6.59 -3.88
CA PRO A 99 -0.77 -5.28 -4.53
C PRO A 99 -1.02 -4.14 -3.52
N GLU A 100 -0.58 -2.92 -3.84
CA GLU A 100 -0.69 -1.75 -2.95
C GLU A 100 -2.11 -1.50 -2.40
N THR A 101 -3.16 -1.74 -3.19
CA THR A 101 -4.56 -1.64 -2.75
C THR A 101 -4.93 -2.68 -1.68
N VAL A 102 -4.33 -3.87 -1.76
CA VAL A 102 -4.51 -4.96 -0.80
C VAL A 102 -3.64 -4.73 0.43
N LYS A 103 -2.42 -4.20 0.28
CA LYS A 103 -1.59 -3.76 1.39
C LYS A 103 -2.27 -2.64 2.19
N ALA A 104 -2.88 -1.65 1.53
CA ALA A 104 -3.65 -0.61 2.21
C ALA A 104 -4.83 -1.18 3.03
N ALA A 105 -5.54 -2.17 2.48
CA ALA A 105 -6.60 -2.88 3.20
C ALA A 105 -6.07 -3.68 4.41
N ILE A 106 -4.89 -4.31 4.28
CA ILE A 106 -4.20 -4.99 5.39
C ILE A 106 -3.81 -4.00 6.49
N GLU A 107 -3.18 -2.87 6.14
CA GLU A 107 -2.76 -1.81 7.05
C GLU A 107 -3.93 -1.14 7.79
N HIS A 108 -5.09 -1.02 7.15
CA HIS A 108 -6.34 -0.62 7.81
C HIS A 108 -6.70 -1.59 8.93
N PHE A 109 -6.69 -2.91 8.68
CA PHE A 109 -6.94 -3.91 9.72
C PHE A 109 -5.86 -3.98 10.81
N VAL A 110 -4.61 -3.60 10.52
CA VAL A 110 -3.59 -3.39 11.57
C VAL A 110 -3.97 -2.20 12.44
N THR A 111 -4.37 -1.09 11.82
CA THR A 111 -4.75 0.16 12.51
C THR A 111 -5.99 -0.01 13.39
N THR A 112 -6.98 -0.77 12.94
CA THR A 112 -8.17 -1.15 13.73
C THR A 112 -7.93 -2.32 14.68
N GLY A 113 -6.75 -2.95 14.64
CA GLY A 113 -6.36 -4.10 15.47
C GLY A 113 -7.12 -5.39 15.19
N GLY A 114 -7.73 -5.52 14.00
CA GLY A 114 -8.65 -6.59 13.61
C GLY A 114 -9.91 -6.06 12.93
N ALA A 115 -10.80 -6.95 12.48
CA ALA A 115 -12.06 -6.56 11.86
C ALA A 115 -13.07 -6.04 12.91
N GLN A 116 -13.42 -4.75 12.85
CA GLN A 116 -14.29 -4.11 13.85
C GLN A 116 -15.76 -4.01 13.38
N PRO A 117 -16.76 -4.33 14.22
CA PRO A 117 -18.17 -4.38 13.81
C PRO A 117 -18.78 -3.00 13.47
N ASN A 118 -18.07 -1.92 13.77
CA ASN A 118 -18.43 -0.53 13.48
C ASN A 118 -17.52 0.14 12.43
N ASP A 119 -16.64 -0.63 11.78
CA ASP A 119 -15.81 -0.15 10.67
C ASP A 119 -16.62 -0.14 9.37
N ALA A 120 -16.67 1.02 8.71
CA ALA A 120 -17.41 1.22 7.46
C ALA A 120 -16.74 0.51 6.28
N ASP A 121 -15.41 0.39 6.30
CA ASP A 121 -14.61 -0.13 5.19
C ASP A 121 -14.32 -1.64 5.31
N LEU A 122 -14.76 -2.28 6.40
CA LEU A 122 -14.51 -3.70 6.71
C LEU A 122 -14.80 -4.63 5.54
N ASN A 123 -15.97 -4.51 4.89
CA ASN A 123 -16.33 -5.39 3.78
C ASN A 123 -15.46 -5.12 2.55
N SER A 124 -15.25 -3.85 2.20
CA SER A 124 -14.41 -3.41 1.08
C SER A 124 -12.96 -3.93 1.23
N ASN A 125 -12.38 -3.73 2.41
CA ASN A 125 -11.01 -4.15 2.73
C ASN A 125 -10.88 -5.68 2.82
N ARG A 126 -11.83 -6.38 3.43
CA ARG A 126 -11.87 -7.86 3.43
C ARG A 126 -11.94 -8.41 2.01
N ASP A 127 -12.77 -7.82 1.15
CA ASP A 127 -13.01 -8.33 -0.19
C ASP A 127 -11.84 -8.01 -1.14
N LEU A 128 -11.11 -6.90 -0.95
CA LEU A 128 -9.81 -6.67 -1.61
C LEU A 128 -8.82 -7.81 -1.32
N ILE A 129 -8.62 -8.15 -0.03
CA ILE A 129 -7.71 -9.24 0.37
C ILE A 129 -8.22 -10.59 -0.14
N THR A 130 -9.51 -10.87 0.02
CA THR A 130 -10.13 -12.14 -0.39
C THR A 130 -10.05 -12.35 -1.91
N ASN A 131 -10.25 -11.30 -2.70
CA ASN A 131 -10.17 -11.39 -4.16
C ASN A 131 -8.72 -11.50 -4.66
N TRP A 132 -7.74 -10.91 -3.96
CA TRP A 132 -6.32 -11.18 -4.24
C TRP A 132 -5.96 -12.64 -3.96
N ILE A 133 -6.37 -13.19 -2.81
CA ILE A 133 -6.14 -14.59 -2.48
C ILE A 133 -6.75 -15.50 -3.55
N LYS A 134 -8.02 -15.30 -3.93
CA LYS A 134 -8.67 -16.08 -5.01
C LYS A 134 -7.97 -15.98 -6.37
N GLN A 135 -7.29 -14.86 -6.67
CA GLN A 135 -6.49 -14.69 -7.89
C GLN A 135 -5.08 -15.31 -7.81
N ALA A 136 -4.56 -15.50 -6.60
CA ALA A 136 -3.24 -16.09 -6.35
C ALA A 136 -3.29 -17.60 -6.02
N CYS A 137 -4.46 -18.11 -5.66
CA CYS A 137 -4.67 -19.41 -5.05
C CYS A 137 -5.83 -20.16 -5.71
N HIS A 138 -5.63 -20.51 -6.98
CA HIS A 138 -6.65 -21.07 -7.87
C HIS A 138 -7.22 -22.44 -7.42
N ASP A 139 -6.38 -23.26 -6.76
CA ASP A 139 -6.68 -24.66 -6.41
C ASP A 139 -7.02 -24.90 -4.93
N VAL A 140 -7.20 -23.83 -4.14
CA VAL A 140 -7.90 -23.91 -2.84
C VAL A 140 -9.22 -23.17 -2.92
N ASN A 141 -10.21 -23.68 -2.19
CA ASN A 141 -11.53 -23.07 -2.06
C ASN A 141 -11.62 -22.39 -0.67
N PRO A 142 -11.37 -21.08 -0.55
CA PRO A 142 -11.23 -20.37 0.73
C PRO A 142 -12.57 -19.91 1.33
#